data_AF-I9L8C0-F1
#
_entry.id   AF-I9L8C0-F1
#
_cell.length_a   1.000
_cell.length_b   1.000
_cell.length_c   1.000
_cell.angle_alpha   90.00
_cell.angle_beta   90.00
_cell.angle_gamma   90.00
#
_symmetry.space_group_name_H-M   'P 1'
#
loop_
_entity.id
_entity.type
_entity.pdbx_description
1 polymer ?
#
loop_
_entity_poly.entity_id
_entity_poly.type
_entity_poly.pdbx_seq_one_letter_code
_entity_poly.pdbx_strand_id
1 'polypeptide(L)'
;MNCNIAPNGIAFGIPNLEELEKKACKTIELPALATINGNAIAFFTMLVLKEILKQQSANPINNLTNIIALSNSIAGLNSSIKIIQ
;
A
#
# COMPACT_ATOMS: atom_id res chain seq x y z
N MET A 1 6.10 39.61 -3.63
CA MET A 1 4.73 39.22 -4.06
C MET A 1 3.95 38.81 -2.81
N ASN A 2 2.75 39.37 -2.67
CA ASN A 2 1.97 39.42 -1.44
C ASN A 2 1.19 38.10 -1.24
N CYS A 3 1.42 37.37 -0.14
CA CYS A 3 0.67 36.16 0.19
C CYS A 3 -0.60 36.53 0.98
N ASN A 4 -1.68 36.84 0.27
CA ASN A 4 -3.01 36.94 0.89
C ASN A 4 -3.56 35.53 1.16
N ILE A 5 -3.62 35.14 2.43
CA ILE A 5 -4.36 33.97 2.90
C ILE A 5 -5.80 34.43 3.13
N ALA A 6 -6.74 33.92 2.33
CA ALA A 6 -8.16 34.03 2.65
C ALA A 6 -8.53 32.96 3.70
N PRO A 7 -9.25 33.30 4.78
CA PRO A 7 -9.74 32.34 5.75
C PRO A 7 -11.00 31.68 5.20
N ASN A 8 -11.14 30.38 5.45
CA ASN A 8 -12.36 29.59 5.33
C ASN A 8 -12.78 29.21 3.90
N GLY A 9 -12.36 28.02 3.48
CA GLY A 9 -12.92 27.34 2.32
C GLY A 9 -12.54 25.87 2.35
N ILE A 10 -13.47 25.02 2.80
CA ILE A 10 -13.49 23.58 2.51
C ILE A 10 -13.63 23.41 0.99
N ALA A 11 -12.52 23.56 0.28
CA ALA A 11 -12.45 23.27 -1.14
C ALA A 11 -12.00 21.81 -1.28
N PHE A 12 -12.95 20.93 -1.63
CA PHE A 12 -12.66 19.75 -2.44
C PHE A 12 -12.13 20.24 -3.80
N GLY A 13 -10.91 20.78 -3.80
CA GLY A 13 -10.18 21.22 -4.97
C GLY A 13 -9.15 20.16 -5.30
N ILE A 14 -9.18 19.68 -6.55
CA ILE A 14 -8.02 18.96 -7.11
C ILE A 14 -6.82 19.88 -6.87
N PRO A 15 -5.79 19.43 -6.13
CA PRO A 15 -4.72 20.35 -5.76
C PRO A 15 -4.03 20.84 -7.03
N ASN A 16 -3.73 22.15 -7.06
CA ASN A 16 -2.96 22.79 -8.13
C ASN A 16 -1.66 21.99 -8.38
N LEU A 17 -1.23 21.86 -9.64
CA LEU A 17 0.00 21.14 -10.03
C LEU A 17 1.22 21.51 -9.16
N GLU A 18 1.41 22.79 -8.87
CA GLU A 18 2.50 23.30 -8.03
C GLU A 18 2.38 22.81 -6.56
N GLU A 19 1.16 22.67 -6.07
CA GLU A 19 0.87 22.16 -4.73
C GLU A 19 1.06 20.63 -4.65
N LEU A 20 0.73 19.92 -5.73
CA LEU A 20 1.01 18.50 -5.90
C LEU A 20 2.50 18.23 -5.99
N GLU A 21 3.24 19.00 -6.78
CA GLU A 21 4.69 18.90 -6.91
C GLU A 21 5.40 19.18 -5.58
N LYS A 22 4.97 20.21 -4.84
CA LYS A 22 5.52 20.51 -3.51
C LYS A 22 5.24 19.41 -2.49
N LYS A 23 4.04 18.81 -2.52
CA LYS A 23 3.71 17.66 -1.65
C LYS A 23 4.48 16.40 -2.06
N ALA A 24 4.66 16.16 -3.35
CA ALA A 24 5.46 15.05 -3.86
C ALA A 24 6.93 15.19 -3.47
N CYS A 25 7.53 16.38 -3.63
CA CYS A 25 8.91 16.66 -3.18
C CYS A 25 9.09 16.46 -1.67
N LYS A 26 8.15 16.92 -0.83
CA LYS A 26 8.18 16.64 0.62
C LYS A 26 8.05 15.15 0.95
N THR A 27 7.38 14.38 0.10
CA THR A 27 7.25 12.92 0.29
C THR A 27 8.54 12.21 -0.09
N ILE A 28 9.29 12.72 -1.08
CA ILE A 28 10.63 12.24 -1.44
C ILE A 28 11.63 12.46 -0.29
N GLU A 29 11.44 13.49 0.54
CA GLU A 29 12.24 13.75 1.76
C GLU A 29 11.94 12.77 2.92
N LEU A 30 10.90 11.93 2.81
CA LEU A 30 10.54 10.91 3.81
C LEU A 30 10.55 9.49 3.20
N PRO A 31 11.71 8.94 2.80
CA PRO A 31 11.81 7.58 2.25
C PRO A 31 11.25 6.51 3.20
N ALA A 32 11.31 6.77 4.51
CA ALA A 32 10.71 5.91 5.52
C ALA A 32 9.19 5.79 5.35
N LEU A 33 8.49 6.86 4.94
CA LEU A 33 7.03 6.84 4.76
C LEU A 33 6.61 5.97 3.56
N ALA A 34 7.37 6.04 2.46
CA ALA A 34 7.16 5.16 1.30
C ALA A 34 7.37 3.68 1.68
N THR A 35 8.40 3.39 2.47
CA THR A 35 8.69 2.03 2.95
C THR A 35 7.62 1.53 3.92
N ILE A 36 7.18 2.35 4.87
CA ILE A 36 6.08 2.05 5.79
C ILE A 36 4.81 1.72 5.01
N ASN A 37 4.43 2.59 4.07
CA ASN A 37 3.22 2.40 3.26
C ASN A 37 3.31 1.13 2.39
N GLY A 38 4.46 0.87 1.77
CA GLY A 38 4.70 -0.35 1.00
C GLY A 38 4.56 -1.62 1.86
N ASN A 39 5.16 -1.64 3.04
CA ASN A 39 5.02 -2.74 3.99
C ASN A 39 3.56 -2.93 4.43
N ALA A 40 2.84 -1.85 4.73
CA ALA A 40 1.44 -1.91 5.15
C ALA A 40 0.55 -2.53 4.05
N ILE A 41 0.77 -2.15 2.78
CA ILE A 41 0.08 -2.76 1.64
C ILE A 41 0.40 -4.25 1.56
N ALA A 42 1.68 -4.64 1.65
CA ALA A 42 2.09 -6.04 1.60
C ALA A 42 1.41 -6.87 2.69
N PHE A 43 1.39 -6.39 3.94
CA PHE A 43 0.71 -7.05 5.05
C PHE A 43 -0.79 -7.19 4.82
N PHE A 44 -1.46 -6.11 4.39
CA PHE A 44 -2.89 -6.14 4.09
C PHE A 44 -3.19 -7.18 3.00
N THR A 45 -2.44 -7.17 1.91
CA THR A 45 -2.61 -8.16 0.83
C THR A 45 -2.37 -9.58 1.33
N MET A 46 -1.35 -9.82 2.17
CA MET A 46 -1.12 -11.14 2.76
C MET A 46 -2.29 -11.61 3.63
N LEU A 47 -2.96 -10.72 4.38
CA LEU A 47 -4.15 -11.08 5.16
C LEU A 47 -5.32 -11.49 4.27
N VAL A 48 -5.56 -10.76 3.18
CA VAL A 48 -6.59 -11.12 2.18
C VAL A 48 -6.27 -12.48 1.55
N LEU A 49 -5.02 -12.70 1.11
CA LEU A 49 -4.62 -13.97 0.51
C LEU A 49 -4.72 -15.15 1.48
N LYS A 50 -4.45 -14.95 2.78
CA LYS A 50 -4.65 -15.97 3.81
C LYS A 50 -6.11 -16.40 3.93
N GLU A 51 -7.06 -15.46 3.86
CA GLU A 51 -8.49 -15.81 3.90
C GLU A 51 -8.91 -16.56 2.63
N ILE A 52 -8.41 -16.16 1.46
CA ILE A 52 -8.66 -16.88 0.20
C ILE A 52 -8.07 -18.30 0.28
N LEU A 53 -6.85 -18.44 0.80
CA LEU A 53 -6.20 -19.74 0.98
C LEU A 53 -7.02 -20.66 1.89
N LYS A 54 -7.57 -20.12 2.99
CA LYS A 54 -8.49 -20.84 3.87
C LYS A 54 -9.73 -21.31 3.13
N GLN A 55 -10.32 -20.49 2.26
CA GLN A 55 -11.46 -20.92 1.43
C GLN A 55 -11.07 -22.05 0.46
N GLN A 56 -9.91 -21.97 -0.19
CA GLN A 56 -9.43 -23.02 -1.09
C GLN A 56 -9.15 -24.34 -0.35
N SER A 57 -8.75 -24.27 0.92
CA SER A 57 -8.46 -25.43 1.75
C SER A 57 -9.67 -26.29 2.09
N ALA A 58 -10.90 -25.82 1.81
CA ALA A 58 -12.13 -26.61 1.99
C ALA A 58 -12.17 -27.86 1.07
N ASN A 59 -11.47 -27.82 -0.07
CA ASN A 59 -11.29 -28.98 -0.94
C ASN A 59 -9.83 -29.03 -1.47
N PRO A 60 -8.89 -29.50 -0.64
CA PRO A 60 -7.46 -29.28 -0.89
C PRO A 60 -6.92 -30.11 -2.05
N ILE A 61 -7.50 -31.29 -2.34
CA ILE A 61 -7.07 -32.13 -3.45
C ILE A 61 -7.43 -31.46 -4.78
N ASN A 62 -8.68 -30.99 -4.92
CA ASN A 62 -9.14 -30.36 -6.15
C ASN A 62 -8.53 -28.96 -6.35
N ASN A 63 -8.15 -28.27 -5.27
CA ASN A 63 -7.62 -26.91 -5.30
C ASN A 63 -6.10 -26.85 -5.09
N LEU A 64 -5.37 -27.96 -5.16
CA LEU A 64 -3.94 -28.03 -4.83
C LEU A 64 -3.11 -26.99 -5.59
N THR A 65 -3.36 -26.83 -6.89
CA THR A 65 -2.67 -25.81 -7.72
C THR A 65 -2.91 -24.39 -7.21
N ASN A 66 -4.16 -24.06 -6.85
CA ASN A 66 -4.50 -22.74 -6.30
C ASN A 66 -3.85 -22.51 -4.94
N ILE A 67 -3.82 -23.55 -4.09
CA ILE A 67 -3.19 -23.52 -2.77
C ILE A 67 -1.69 -23.23 -2.90
N ILE A 68 -1.00 -23.92 -3.82
CA ILE A 68 0.42 -23.69 -4.10
C ILE A 68 0.65 -22.27 -4.61
N ALA A 69 -0.16 -21.80 -5.57
CA ALA A 69 -0.04 -20.45 -6.13
C ALA A 69 -0.24 -19.36 -5.07
N LEU A 70 -1.27 -19.48 -4.23
CA LEU A 70 -1.53 -18.54 -3.13
C LEU A 70 -0.40 -18.54 -2.10
N SER A 71 0.10 -19.73 -1.75
CA SER A 71 1.20 -19.88 -0.78
C SER A 71 2.48 -19.21 -1.30
N ASN A 72 2.80 -19.38 -2.58
CA ASN A 72 3.94 -18.74 -3.21
C ASN A 72 3.79 -17.21 -3.28
N SER A 73 2.59 -16.71 -3.58
CA SER A 73 2.31 -15.26 -3.56
C SER A 73 2.49 -14.67 -2.16
N ILE A 74 2.02 -15.36 -1.11
CA ILE A 74 2.22 -14.94 0.29
C ILE A 74 3.71 -14.92 0.64
N ALA A 75 4.47 -15.95 0.25
CA ALA A 75 5.91 -16.01 0.48
C ALA A 75 6.65 -14.86 -0.24
N GLY A 76 6.27 -14.56 -1.49
CA GLY A 76 6.80 -13.45 -2.27
C GLY A 76 6.55 -12.09 -1.60
N LEU A 77 5.32 -11.84 -1.14
CA LEU A 77 4.99 -10.62 -0.38
C LEU A 77 5.76 -10.54 0.93
N ASN A 78 5.92 -11.65 1.65
CA ASN A 78 6.69 -11.67 2.88
C ASN A 78 8.16 -11.27 2.63
N SER A 79 8.74 -11.75 1.52
CA SER A 79 10.11 -11.42 1.14
C SER A 79 10.30 -9.97 0.69
N SER A 80 9.22 -9.26 0.32
CA SER A 80 9.29 -7.86 -0.12
C SER A 80 9.21 -6.84 1.02
N ILE A 81 8.85 -7.28 2.23
CA ILE A 81 8.80 -6.42 3.44
C ILE A 81 10.21 -5.97 3.80
N LYS A 82 10.39 -4.66 3.94
CA LYS A 82 11.67 -4.07 4.33
C LYS A 82 11.70 -3.76 5.82
N ILE A 83 12.79 -4.10 6.50
CA ILE A 83 13.01 -3.68 7.88
C ILE A 83 13.28 -2.17 7.89
N ILE A 84 12.55 -1.45 8.73
CA ILE A 84 12.77 -0.02 8.96
C ILE A 84 13.56 0.09 10.26
N GLN A 85 14.78 0.61 10.17
CA GLN A 85 15.69 0.89 11.28
C GLN A 85 15.76 2.39 11.53
#